data_AF-A0A356T1N4-F1
#
_entry.id   AF-A0A356T1N4-F1
#
_cell.length_a   1.000
_cell.length_b   1.000
_cell.length_c   1.000
_cell.angle_alpha   90.00
_cell.angle_beta   90.00
_cell.angle_gamma   90.00
#
_symmetry.space_group_name_H-M   'P 1'
#
loop_
_entity.id
_entity.type
_entity.pdbx_description
1 polymer ?
#
loop_
_entity_poly.entity_id
_entity_poly.type
_entity_poly.pdbx_seq_one_letter_code
_entity_poly.pdbx_strand_id
1 'polypeptide(L)'
;MDALKPALIVLASAAAATALVVALALTLHPSEAGIDVPASERAEPPGDGGAPSHFVAFGRDFRDFEEWERHPVEGAMLPIGAAPGPTHIYANRRAPDGARRYPVGTVLVKVVESGPTRDRWVVHAMVKRGVPYNLTGAVGWEFFELRLRDGADPEVLWRGQGPPSGHGYAAMGRDSGPDPVPLVCNDCHAAGWQSDGVLTPALALRW
;
A
#
# COMPACT_ATOMS: atom_id res chain seq x y z
N MET A 1 48.45 -13.51 -50.71
CA MET A 1 47.26 -12.78 -51.20
C MET A 1 46.25 -12.79 -50.05
N ASP A 2 46.50 -12.09 -48.94
CA ASP A 2 46.62 -10.62 -48.85
C ASP A 2 45.38 -9.98 -49.52
N ALA A 3 44.55 -9.17 -48.87
CA ALA A 3 44.82 -8.33 -47.73
C ALA A 3 43.53 -7.69 -47.15
N LEU A 4 43.73 -7.01 -46.02
CA LEU A 4 43.07 -5.77 -45.58
C LEU A 4 41.69 -5.83 -44.89
N LYS A 5 41.76 -5.77 -43.56
CA LYS A 5 40.91 -4.89 -42.73
C LYS A 5 41.10 -3.42 -43.14
N PRO A 6 40.09 -2.57 -42.91
CA PRO A 6 40.32 -1.29 -42.25
C PRO A 6 39.56 -1.20 -40.93
N ALA A 7 40.26 -0.69 -39.92
CA ALA A 7 39.74 -0.21 -38.66
C ALA A 7 38.89 1.05 -38.87
N LEU A 8 37.86 1.27 -38.05
CA LEU A 8 37.36 2.64 -37.84
C LEU A 8 36.73 2.81 -36.43
N ILE A 9 37.58 3.40 -35.58
CA ILE A 9 37.28 4.57 -34.72
C ILE A 9 36.56 4.31 -33.38
N VAL A 10 37.41 4.30 -32.35
CA VAL A 10 37.13 4.71 -30.98
C VAL A 10 36.78 6.20 -30.98
N LEU A 11 35.59 6.54 -30.52
CA LEU A 11 35.26 7.89 -30.05
C LEU A 11 35.12 7.83 -28.54
N ALA A 12 36.20 8.22 -27.87
CA ALA A 12 36.18 8.62 -26.48
C ALA A 12 35.55 10.03 -26.40
N SER A 13 34.45 10.17 -25.65
CA SER A 13 34.00 11.47 -25.16
C SER A 13 34.22 11.54 -23.66
N ALA A 14 35.34 12.14 -23.29
CA ALA A 14 35.56 12.70 -21.97
C ALA A 14 34.77 14.01 -21.85
N ALA A 15 34.09 14.22 -20.71
CA ALA A 15 34.20 15.43 -19.91
C ALA A 15 33.16 15.40 -18.78
N ALA A 16 33.68 15.28 -17.56
CA ALA A 16 32.99 15.60 -16.33
C ALA A 16 32.71 17.10 -16.24
N ALA A 17 31.57 17.49 -15.67
CA ALA A 17 31.39 18.82 -15.11
C ALA A 17 30.49 18.72 -13.88
N THR A 18 31.14 18.46 -12.75
CA THR A 18 30.61 18.67 -11.41
C THR A 18 30.54 20.17 -11.17
N ALA A 19 29.35 20.75 -11.02
CA ALA A 19 29.19 22.11 -10.52
C ALA A 19 28.66 22.06 -9.09
N LEU A 20 29.61 22.15 -8.15
CA LEU A 20 29.38 22.39 -6.74
C LEU A 20 29.14 23.89 -6.56
N VAL A 21 27.93 24.29 -6.16
CA VAL A 21 27.64 25.66 -5.72
C VAL A 21 27.86 25.74 -4.22
N VAL A 22 29.03 26.22 -3.81
CA VAL A 22 29.27 26.74 -2.45
C VAL A 22 29.04 28.25 -2.51
N ALA A 23 27.93 28.72 -1.94
CA ALA A 23 27.77 30.12 -1.58
C ALA A 23 27.77 30.20 -0.05
N LEU A 24 28.93 30.62 0.47
CA LEU A 24 29.19 30.86 1.88
C LEU A 24 28.45 32.13 2.33
N ALA A 25 27.85 32.04 3.51
CA ALA A 25 27.08 33.08 4.16
C ALA A 25 27.88 34.38 4.41
N LEU A 26 27.24 35.51 4.11
CA LEU A 26 27.58 36.83 4.66
C LEU A 26 26.37 37.30 5.45
N THR A 27 26.37 37.02 6.76
CA THR A 27 25.43 37.59 7.72
C THR A 27 25.89 39.01 8.08
N LEU A 28 25.23 40.02 7.51
CA LEU A 28 25.26 41.39 8.01
C LEU A 28 24.07 41.56 8.95
N HIS A 29 24.33 41.80 10.23
CA HIS A 29 23.34 42.15 11.25
C HIS A 29 23.21 43.67 11.35
N PRO A 30 22.05 44.28 11.03
CA PRO A 30 21.65 45.54 11.63
C PRO A 30 20.87 45.27 12.92
N SER A 31 21.37 45.81 14.02
CA SER A 31 20.69 45.93 15.30
C SER A 31 19.66 47.05 15.21
N GLU A 32 18.35 46.74 15.28
CA GLU A 32 17.33 47.76 15.53
C GLU A 32 16.32 47.32 16.61
N ALA A 33 16.24 48.21 17.60
CA ALA A 33 15.19 48.48 18.58
C ALA A 33 13.96 47.55 18.62
N GLY A 34 13.75 46.95 19.79
CA GLY A 34 12.51 46.29 20.15
C GLY A 34 11.33 47.26 20.23
N ILE A 35 10.26 46.92 19.53
CA ILE A 35 8.91 47.40 19.81
C ILE A 35 8.19 46.21 20.46
N ASP A 36 7.97 46.30 21.77
CA ASP A 36 7.16 45.35 22.54
C ASP A 36 5.71 45.40 22.06
N VAL A 37 5.27 44.35 21.38
CA VAL A 37 3.85 44.06 21.14
C VAL A 37 3.43 43.00 22.15
N PRO A 38 2.47 43.24 23.05
CA PRO A 38 2.05 42.24 24.02
C PRO A 38 1.45 41.03 23.31
N ALA A 39 1.88 39.84 23.74
CA ALA A 39 1.38 38.55 23.29
C ALA A 39 -0.09 38.39 23.71
N SER A 40 -1.00 38.87 22.87
CA SER A 40 -2.40 38.42 22.89
C SER A 40 -2.41 36.98 22.38
N GLU A 41 -2.82 36.06 23.24
CA GLU A 41 -3.07 34.64 23.01
C GLU A 41 -3.59 34.36 21.59
N ARG A 42 -2.68 34.00 20.69
CA ARG A 42 -3.06 33.10 19.60
C ARG A 42 -3.12 31.73 20.26
N ALA A 43 -4.33 31.28 20.55
CA ALA A 43 -4.58 29.87 20.80
C ALA A 43 -3.90 29.07 19.68
N GLU A 44 -2.90 28.27 20.04
CA GLU A 44 -2.34 27.30 19.11
C GLU A 44 -3.50 26.41 18.62
N PRO A 45 -3.61 26.16 17.31
CA PRO A 45 -4.57 25.18 16.83
C PRO A 45 -4.29 23.85 17.56
N PRO A 46 -5.33 23.06 17.91
CA PRO A 46 -5.12 21.78 18.55
C PRO A 46 -4.13 20.98 17.71
N GLY A 47 -3.01 20.59 18.32
CA GLY A 47 -1.94 19.89 17.65
C GLY A 47 -2.50 18.70 16.88
N ASP A 48 -2.26 18.67 15.58
CA ASP A 48 -2.48 17.50 14.77
C ASP A 48 -1.53 16.43 15.30
N GLY A 49 -2.00 15.59 16.22
CA GLY A 49 -1.25 14.39 16.59
C GLY A 49 -0.95 13.64 15.29
N GLY A 50 0.23 13.86 14.74
CA GLY A 50 0.51 13.63 13.33
C GLY A 50 0.20 12.18 12.97
N ALA A 51 -0.46 11.98 11.83
CA ALA A 51 -0.74 10.62 11.37
C ALA A 51 0.57 9.81 11.35
N PRO A 52 0.55 8.56 11.85
CA PRO A 52 1.77 7.76 11.96
C PRO A 52 2.42 7.62 10.58
N SER A 53 3.74 7.77 10.51
CA SER A 53 4.49 7.57 9.25
C SER A 53 4.59 6.09 8.87
N HIS A 54 4.43 5.19 9.85
CA HIS A 54 4.52 3.75 9.66
C HIS A 54 3.58 2.97 10.60
N PHE A 55 3.07 1.83 10.17
CA PHE A 55 2.21 0.94 10.97
C PHE A 55 2.49 -0.55 10.67
N VAL A 56 2.70 -1.35 11.71
CA VAL A 56 2.91 -2.80 11.60
C VAL A 56 1.76 -3.51 12.31
N ALA A 57 0.88 -4.15 11.54
CA ALA A 57 -0.25 -4.90 12.09
C ALA A 57 0.16 -6.27 12.67
N PHE A 58 -0.58 -6.72 13.68
CA PHE A 58 -0.56 -8.02 14.32
C PHE A 58 -1.99 -8.56 14.43
N GLY A 59 -2.17 -9.83 14.83
CA GLY A 59 -3.50 -10.46 14.95
C GLY A 59 -4.53 -9.62 15.71
N ARG A 60 -4.13 -9.01 16.83
CA ARG A 60 -4.97 -8.11 17.64
C ARG A 60 -5.56 -6.93 16.87
N ASP A 61 -4.87 -6.42 15.85
CA ASP A 61 -5.30 -5.26 15.07
C ASP A 61 -6.45 -5.61 14.11
N PHE A 62 -6.77 -6.90 13.97
CA PHE A 62 -7.90 -7.41 13.22
C PHE A 62 -9.05 -7.90 14.11
N ARG A 63 -8.89 -7.97 15.44
CA ARG A 63 -9.85 -8.63 16.35
C ARG A 63 -11.31 -8.26 16.07
N ASP A 64 -11.58 -6.95 15.98
CA ASP A 64 -12.94 -6.40 15.94
C ASP A 64 -13.38 -6.02 14.52
N PHE A 65 -12.77 -6.63 13.47
CA PHE A 65 -13.01 -6.21 12.09
C PHE A 65 -14.49 -6.33 11.66
N GLU A 66 -15.24 -7.25 12.27
CA GLU A 66 -16.65 -7.48 11.97
C GLU A 66 -17.55 -6.33 12.43
N GLU A 67 -17.06 -5.46 13.33
CA GLU A 67 -17.76 -4.25 13.77
C GLU A 67 -17.49 -3.04 12.87
N TRP A 68 -16.56 -3.15 11.93
CA TRP A 68 -16.17 -2.07 11.04
C TRP A 68 -17.19 -1.87 9.91
N GLU A 69 -17.02 -0.78 9.16
CA GLU A 69 -17.85 -0.52 7.99
C GLU A 69 -17.73 -1.65 6.96
N ARG A 70 -18.87 -2.25 6.60
CA ARG A 70 -18.96 -3.43 5.74
C ARG A 70 -19.49 -3.09 4.35
N HIS A 71 -18.81 -3.59 3.32
CA HIS A 71 -19.18 -3.42 1.92
C HIS A 71 -19.32 -4.77 1.22
N PRO A 72 -20.43 -5.04 0.51
CA PRO A 72 -20.53 -6.22 -0.34
C PRO A 72 -19.56 -6.12 -1.52
N VAL A 73 -19.03 -7.27 -1.93
CA VAL A 73 -18.24 -7.43 -3.15
C VAL A 73 -18.99 -8.37 -4.08
N GLU A 74 -19.45 -7.85 -5.21
CA GLU A 74 -20.31 -8.57 -6.14
C GLU A 74 -19.66 -8.74 -7.52
N GLY A 75 -20.08 -9.78 -8.24
CA GLY A 75 -19.80 -9.97 -9.66
C GLY A 75 -18.30 -10.07 -10.02
N ALA A 76 -17.89 -9.33 -11.05
CA ALA A 76 -16.56 -9.39 -11.67
C ALA A 76 -15.40 -8.93 -10.76
N MET A 77 -15.68 -8.45 -9.55
CA MET A 77 -14.67 -8.10 -8.54
C MET A 77 -14.10 -9.32 -7.78
N LEU A 78 -14.77 -10.47 -7.98
CA LEU A 78 -14.29 -11.84 -7.93
C LEU A 78 -12.93 -12.12 -8.61
N PRO A 79 -11.75 -12.17 -7.97
CA PRO A 79 -10.59 -12.75 -8.66
C PRO A 79 -10.91 -14.20 -9.07
N ILE A 80 -10.43 -14.59 -10.26
CA ILE A 80 -10.56 -15.97 -10.74
C ILE A 80 -9.94 -16.91 -9.71
N GLY A 81 -10.64 -18.00 -9.40
CA GLY A 81 -10.22 -18.94 -8.36
C GLY A 81 -10.52 -18.51 -6.93
N ALA A 82 -11.28 -17.43 -6.71
CA ALA A 82 -11.83 -17.13 -5.39
C ALA A 82 -12.69 -18.28 -4.88
N ALA A 83 -12.64 -18.53 -3.56
CA ALA A 83 -13.55 -19.44 -2.91
C ALA A 83 -15.02 -19.01 -3.17
N PRO A 84 -15.95 -19.96 -3.29
CA PRO A 84 -17.37 -19.63 -3.40
C PRO A 84 -17.91 -19.10 -2.07
N GLY A 85 -18.82 -18.14 -2.14
CA GLY A 85 -19.55 -17.62 -0.98
C GLY A 85 -19.79 -16.11 -1.05
N PRO A 86 -20.71 -15.57 -0.21
CA PRO A 86 -20.86 -14.15 -0.01
C PRO A 86 -19.51 -13.51 0.34
N THR A 87 -19.16 -12.41 -0.34
CA THR A 87 -17.88 -11.73 -0.14
C THR A 87 -18.09 -10.30 0.32
N HIS A 88 -17.32 -9.90 1.33
CA HIS A 88 -17.41 -8.58 1.95
C HIS A 88 -16.03 -7.99 2.20
N ILE A 89 -15.92 -6.66 2.15
CA ILE A 89 -14.79 -5.90 2.70
C ILE A 89 -15.24 -5.17 3.95
N TYR A 90 -14.46 -5.29 5.02
CA TYR A 90 -14.59 -4.52 6.24
C TYR A 90 -13.46 -3.49 6.31
N ALA A 91 -13.77 -2.22 6.59
CA ALA A 91 -12.81 -1.12 6.59
C ALA A 91 -12.79 -0.40 7.93
N ASN A 92 -11.64 -0.39 8.63
CA ASN A 92 -11.54 0.30 9.92
C ASN A 92 -11.69 1.83 9.80
N ARG A 93 -11.41 2.37 8.61
CA ARG A 93 -11.61 3.77 8.24
C ARG A 93 -11.65 3.92 6.73
N ARG A 94 -12.30 5.00 6.27
CA ARG A 94 -12.20 5.50 4.90
C ARG A 94 -11.00 6.43 4.74
N ALA A 95 -10.58 6.62 3.50
CA ALA A 95 -9.76 7.78 3.17
C ALA A 95 -10.62 9.07 3.32
N PRO A 96 -10.04 10.18 3.82
CA PRO A 96 -10.73 11.47 3.82
C PRO A 96 -11.12 11.91 2.40
N ASP A 97 -12.16 12.72 2.27
CA ASP A 97 -12.54 13.31 0.98
C ASP A 97 -11.39 14.14 0.40
N GLY A 98 -11.16 14.03 -0.91
CA GLY A 98 -10.03 14.68 -1.58
C GLY A 98 -8.67 14.00 -1.36
N ALA A 99 -8.59 12.94 -0.56
CA ALA A 99 -7.34 12.25 -0.33
C ALA A 99 -6.87 11.49 -1.58
N ARG A 100 -5.58 11.62 -1.88
CA ARG A 100 -4.91 10.87 -2.96
C ARG A 100 -4.34 9.53 -2.51
N ARG A 101 -4.32 9.28 -1.19
CA ARG A 101 -3.78 8.10 -0.54
C ARG A 101 -4.60 7.78 0.70
N TYR A 102 -4.69 6.50 1.03
CA TYR A 102 -5.22 6.06 2.31
C TYR A 102 -4.27 6.42 3.45
N PRO A 103 -4.80 6.81 4.63
CA PRO A 103 -3.99 7.03 5.82
C PRO A 103 -3.23 5.76 6.24
N VAL A 104 -2.00 5.92 6.73
CA VAL A 104 -1.27 4.84 7.40
C VAL A 104 -2.09 4.30 8.58
N GLY A 105 -2.10 2.98 8.74
CA GLY A 105 -2.96 2.28 9.71
C GLY A 105 -4.38 2.00 9.20
N THR A 106 -4.70 2.33 7.95
CA THR A 106 -5.91 1.79 7.30
C THR A 106 -5.80 0.28 7.19
N VAL A 107 -6.85 -0.44 7.56
CA VAL A 107 -6.98 -1.89 7.46
C VAL A 107 -8.25 -2.21 6.69
N LEU A 108 -8.10 -3.01 5.63
CA LEU A 108 -9.21 -3.58 4.87
C LEU A 108 -9.17 -5.10 4.99
N VAL A 109 -10.25 -5.70 5.50
CA VAL A 109 -10.37 -7.16 5.64
C VAL A 109 -11.39 -7.68 4.64
N LYS A 110 -10.94 -8.52 3.71
CA LYS A 110 -11.80 -9.26 2.80
C LYS A 110 -12.18 -10.60 3.42
N VAL A 111 -13.47 -10.85 3.54
CA VAL A 111 -14.02 -12.13 3.97
C VAL A 111 -14.81 -12.75 2.83
N VAL A 112 -14.55 -14.03 2.57
CA VAL A 112 -15.43 -14.91 1.81
C VAL A 112 -16.03 -15.92 2.77
N GLU A 113 -17.35 -15.88 2.92
CA GLU A 113 -18.12 -16.77 3.80
C GLU A 113 -18.27 -18.16 3.13
N SER A 114 -17.16 -18.87 2.98
CA SER A 114 -17.06 -20.15 2.24
C SER A 114 -17.54 -21.39 3.00
N GLY A 115 -18.13 -21.22 4.17
CA GLY A 115 -18.64 -22.30 5.01
C GLY A 115 -19.51 -21.77 6.16
N PRO A 116 -20.17 -22.68 6.91
CA PRO A 116 -21.14 -22.32 7.95
C PRO A 116 -20.52 -21.72 9.21
N THR A 117 -19.21 -21.86 9.40
CA THR A 117 -18.48 -21.43 10.60
C THR A 117 -17.29 -20.53 10.22
N ARG A 118 -16.92 -19.61 11.12
CA ARG A 118 -15.89 -18.60 10.87
C ARG A 118 -14.51 -19.18 10.57
N ASP A 119 -14.18 -20.33 11.16
CA ASP A 119 -12.93 -21.06 10.88
C ASP A 119 -12.85 -21.62 9.45
N ARG A 120 -13.98 -21.67 8.74
CA ARG A 120 -14.08 -22.12 7.33
C ARG A 120 -14.13 -20.97 6.34
N TRP A 121 -14.15 -19.73 6.80
CA TRP A 121 -14.13 -18.55 5.93
C TRP A 121 -12.72 -18.33 5.38
N VAL A 122 -12.64 -17.85 4.15
CA VAL A 122 -11.37 -17.38 3.57
C VAL A 122 -11.23 -15.90 3.87
N VAL A 123 -10.20 -15.55 4.64
CA VAL A 123 -9.99 -14.18 5.12
C VAL A 123 -8.63 -13.67 4.67
N HIS A 124 -8.64 -12.57 3.94
CA HIS A 124 -7.46 -11.83 3.54
C HIS A 124 -7.55 -10.42 4.07
N ALA A 125 -6.42 -9.76 4.29
CA ALA A 125 -6.41 -8.35 4.63
C ALA A 125 -5.32 -7.59 3.88
N MET A 126 -5.50 -6.28 3.79
CA MET A 126 -4.45 -5.36 3.40
C MET A 126 -4.37 -4.19 4.40
N VAL A 127 -3.15 -3.81 4.74
CA VAL A 127 -2.86 -2.78 5.73
C VAL A 127 -1.97 -1.71 5.11
N LYS A 128 -2.33 -0.44 5.28
CA LYS A 128 -1.50 0.70 4.89
C LYS A 128 -0.38 0.85 5.91
N ARG A 129 0.70 0.12 5.66
CA ARG A 129 1.93 0.14 6.47
C ARG A 129 2.69 1.45 6.36
N GLY A 130 2.64 2.11 5.20
CA GLY A 130 3.41 3.32 4.92
C GLY A 130 4.67 3.07 4.09
N VAL A 131 5.25 4.14 3.54
CA VAL A 131 6.50 4.08 2.77
C VAL A 131 7.70 3.94 3.71
N PRO A 132 8.78 3.21 3.33
CA PRO A 132 9.10 2.70 1.99
C PRO A 132 8.65 1.25 1.74
N TYR A 133 7.61 0.74 2.39
CA TYR A 133 7.15 -0.61 2.11
C TYR A 133 6.56 -0.72 0.69
N ASN A 134 6.92 -1.79 -0.04
CA ASN A 134 6.31 -2.16 -1.34
C ASN A 134 6.35 -1.05 -2.43
N LEU A 135 7.48 -0.35 -2.54
CA LEU A 135 7.64 0.81 -3.45
C LEU A 135 7.40 0.52 -4.94
N THR A 136 7.59 -0.73 -5.36
CA THR A 136 7.48 -1.13 -6.77
C THR A 136 6.15 -1.79 -7.12
N GLY A 137 5.22 -1.90 -6.15
CA GLY A 137 3.92 -2.53 -6.32
C GLY A 137 2.80 -1.71 -5.68
N ALA A 138 2.00 -2.34 -4.82
CA ALA A 138 0.99 -1.65 -4.03
C ALA A 138 1.65 -0.78 -2.94
N VAL A 139 2.06 0.43 -3.31
CA VAL A 139 2.91 1.32 -2.50
C VAL A 139 2.38 1.51 -1.08
N GLY A 140 3.20 1.15 -0.10
CA GLY A 140 2.89 1.26 1.32
C GLY A 140 1.87 0.25 1.85
N TRP A 141 1.40 -0.70 1.03
CA TRP A 141 0.47 -1.74 1.44
C TRP A 141 1.16 -3.07 1.69
N GLU A 142 0.75 -3.73 2.77
CA GLU A 142 1.11 -5.10 3.12
C GLU A 142 -0.15 -5.96 3.12
N PHE A 143 -0.03 -7.19 2.62
CA PHE A 143 -1.12 -8.16 2.49
C PHE A 143 -0.99 -9.27 3.52
N PHE A 144 -2.12 -9.89 3.88
CA PHE A 144 -2.22 -10.90 4.92
C PHE A 144 -3.23 -11.98 4.51
N GLU A 145 -2.99 -13.22 4.95
CA GLU A 145 -4.03 -14.25 5.11
C GLU A 145 -4.22 -14.51 6.59
N LEU A 146 -5.49 -14.57 6.99
CA LEU A 146 -5.89 -14.71 8.38
C LEU A 146 -6.69 -16.00 8.56
N ARG A 147 -6.52 -16.64 9.72
CA ARG A 147 -7.41 -17.70 10.19
C ARG A 147 -8.18 -17.22 11.40
N LEU A 148 -9.50 -17.32 11.32
CA LEU A 148 -10.37 -17.03 12.45
C LEU A 148 -10.52 -18.26 13.33
N ARG A 149 -10.55 -18.04 14.65
CA ARG A 149 -10.88 -19.06 15.65
C ARG A 149 -11.77 -18.41 16.70
N ASP A 150 -12.77 -19.13 17.18
CA ASP A 150 -13.68 -18.59 18.18
C ASP A 150 -12.94 -18.26 19.48
N GLY A 151 -13.22 -17.08 20.03
CA GLY A 151 -12.62 -16.60 21.29
C GLY A 151 -11.13 -16.24 21.22
N ALA A 152 -10.53 -16.17 20.03
CA ALA A 152 -9.14 -15.81 19.84
C ALA A 152 -8.97 -14.67 18.83
N ASP A 153 -7.83 -13.96 18.92
CA ASP A 153 -7.45 -13.00 17.88
C ASP A 153 -7.23 -13.73 16.55
N PRO A 154 -7.53 -13.07 15.41
CA PRO A 154 -7.18 -13.60 14.10
C PRO A 154 -5.70 -14.00 14.01
N GLU A 155 -5.46 -15.24 13.63
CA GLU A 155 -4.10 -15.78 13.44
C GLU A 155 -3.59 -15.35 12.06
N VAL A 156 -2.42 -14.69 12.02
CA VAL A 156 -1.75 -14.34 10.75
C VAL A 156 -1.05 -15.59 10.22
N LEU A 157 -1.59 -16.18 9.16
CA LEU A 157 -0.98 -17.35 8.50
C LEU A 157 0.23 -16.94 7.66
N TRP A 158 0.10 -15.83 6.92
CA TRP A 158 1.21 -15.17 6.25
C TRP A 158 0.95 -13.67 6.12
N ARG A 159 2.03 -12.93 5.88
CA ARG A 159 2.00 -11.50 5.54
C ARG A 159 3.13 -11.14 4.58
N GLY A 160 2.95 -10.12 3.75
CA GLY A 160 3.99 -9.68 2.81
C GLY A 160 3.48 -8.82 1.66
N GLN A 161 4.29 -8.66 0.62
CA GLN A 161 3.87 -8.03 -0.64
C GLN A 161 2.94 -8.94 -1.45
N GLY A 162 2.94 -10.24 -1.15
CA GLY A 162 2.06 -11.24 -1.74
C GLY A 162 2.17 -12.56 -0.97
N PRO A 163 1.31 -13.53 -1.29
CA PRO A 163 1.35 -14.86 -0.69
C PRO A 163 2.68 -15.56 -0.96
N PRO A 164 3.15 -16.43 -0.05
CA PRO A 164 4.19 -17.41 -0.35
C PRO A 164 3.77 -18.33 -1.51
N SER A 165 4.72 -18.95 -2.20
CA SER A 165 4.42 -19.92 -3.27
C SER A 165 3.44 -21.01 -2.79
N GLY A 166 2.38 -21.24 -3.57
CA GLY A 166 1.31 -22.19 -3.22
C GLY A 166 0.17 -21.61 -2.38
N HIS A 167 0.23 -20.32 -2.00
CA HIS A 167 -0.84 -19.58 -1.34
C HIS A 167 -1.44 -18.51 -2.28
N GLY A 168 -2.63 -17.98 -1.95
CA GLY A 168 -3.32 -16.94 -2.73
C GLY A 168 -4.49 -17.44 -3.58
N TYR A 169 -4.96 -16.60 -4.51
CA TYR A 169 -6.00 -16.98 -5.47
C TYR A 169 -5.47 -17.99 -6.47
N ALA A 170 -6.32 -18.91 -6.95
CA ALA A 170 -5.91 -19.84 -7.99
C ALA A 170 -5.39 -19.05 -9.19
N ALA A 171 -4.20 -19.40 -9.65
CA ALA A 171 -3.59 -18.81 -10.83
C ALA A 171 -4.53 -18.91 -12.04
N MET A 172 -4.41 -17.95 -12.97
CA MET A 172 -5.10 -18.02 -14.26
C MET A 172 -4.71 -19.34 -14.95
N GLY A 173 -5.65 -20.28 -15.03
CA GLY A 173 -5.39 -21.64 -15.44
C GLY A 173 -6.47 -22.19 -16.36
N ARG A 174 -6.42 -21.79 -17.63
CA ARG A 174 -6.71 -22.68 -18.78
C ARG A 174 -6.24 -22.08 -20.12
N ASP A 175 -6.15 -20.76 -20.21
CA ASP A 175 -5.83 -20.06 -21.47
C ASP A 175 -4.47 -19.33 -21.47
N SER A 176 -3.70 -19.41 -20.37
CA SER A 176 -2.50 -18.58 -20.13
C SER A 176 -1.14 -19.30 -20.32
N GLY A 177 -1.14 -20.54 -20.82
CA GLY A 177 0.08 -21.33 -21.03
C GLY A 177 0.25 -22.50 -20.05
N PRO A 178 1.34 -23.30 -20.19
CA PRO A 178 1.57 -24.51 -19.39
C PRO A 178 1.87 -24.21 -17.91
N ASP A 179 2.26 -22.98 -17.61
CA ASP A 179 2.56 -22.54 -16.25
C ASP A 179 1.47 -21.56 -15.76
N PRO A 180 0.75 -21.88 -14.68
CA PRO A 180 -0.18 -20.95 -14.07
C PRO A 180 0.57 -19.67 -13.65
N VAL A 181 0.17 -18.50 -14.16
CA VAL A 181 0.64 -17.21 -13.63
C VAL A 181 -0.18 -16.93 -12.36
N PRO A 182 0.42 -16.96 -11.16
CA PRO A 182 -0.31 -16.58 -9.96
C PRO A 182 -0.74 -15.12 -10.11
N LEU A 183 -2.04 -14.85 -10.02
CA LEU A 183 -2.52 -13.48 -9.86
C LEU A 183 -2.11 -13.05 -8.44
N VAL A 184 -0.97 -12.37 -8.32
CA VAL A 184 -0.43 -12.01 -7.01
C VAL A 184 -1.15 -10.77 -6.50
N CYS A 185 -1.47 -10.72 -5.20
CA CYS A 185 -2.11 -9.58 -4.54
C CYS A 185 -1.44 -8.25 -4.92
N ASN A 186 -0.10 -8.24 -5.00
CA ASN A 186 0.64 -7.05 -5.36
C ASN A 186 0.30 -6.50 -6.74
N ASP A 187 0.21 -7.36 -7.75
CA ASP A 187 0.13 -6.95 -9.15
C ASP A 187 -1.23 -6.31 -9.45
N CYS A 188 -2.30 -6.96 -8.99
CA CYS A 188 -3.65 -6.43 -9.16
C CYS A 188 -3.87 -5.14 -8.38
N HIS A 189 -3.37 -5.08 -7.14
CA HIS A 189 -3.52 -3.88 -6.33
C HIS A 189 -2.59 -2.74 -6.81
N ALA A 190 -1.41 -3.03 -7.37
CA ALA A 190 -0.58 -2.03 -8.02
C ALA A 190 -1.28 -1.41 -9.25
N ALA A 191 -2.03 -2.22 -10.01
CA ALA A 191 -2.84 -1.74 -11.13
C ALA A 191 -4.00 -0.81 -10.67
N GLY A 192 -4.46 -0.93 -9.42
CA GLY A 192 -5.46 -0.08 -8.78
C GLY A 192 -4.96 1.31 -8.35
N TRP A 193 -3.89 1.83 -8.97
CA TRP A 193 -3.19 3.05 -8.52
C TRP A 193 -4.07 4.30 -8.43
N GLN A 194 -5.14 4.39 -9.21
CA GLN A 194 -6.09 5.52 -9.17
C GLN A 194 -6.82 5.66 -7.83
N SER A 195 -6.94 4.56 -7.09
CA SER A 195 -7.53 4.50 -5.76
C SER A 195 -6.54 3.98 -4.71
N ASP A 196 -5.25 4.32 -4.89
CA ASP A 196 -4.16 3.92 -3.98
C ASP A 196 -4.16 2.40 -3.71
N GLY A 197 -4.42 1.60 -4.75
CA GLY A 197 -4.45 0.15 -4.71
C GLY A 197 -5.67 -0.47 -4.07
N VAL A 198 -6.69 0.30 -3.67
CA VAL A 198 -7.99 -0.24 -3.26
C VAL A 198 -8.84 -0.52 -4.50
N LEU A 199 -9.30 -1.76 -4.65
CA LEU A 199 -10.04 -2.21 -5.84
C LEU A 199 -11.56 -2.16 -5.65
N THR A 200 -12.05 -1.97 -4.42
CA THR A 200 -13.49 -1.98 -4.13
C THR A 200 -14.12 -0.62 -4.45
N PRO A 201 -15.08 -0.52 -5.39
CA PRO A 201 -15.63 0.77 -5.82
C PRO A 201 -16.27 1.61 -4.72
N ALA A 202 -16.91 0.96 -3.73
CA ALA A 202 -17.49 1.64 -2.57
C ALA A 202 -16.44 2.34 -1.68
N LEU A 203 -15.18 1.94 -1.81
CA LEU A 203 -14.01 2.47 -1.13
C LEU A 203 -13.07 3.19 -2.11
N ALA A 204 -13.52 3.52 -3.32
CA ALA A 204 -12.69 4.24 -4.26
C ALA A 204 -12.38 5.66 -3.73
N LEU A 205 -11.13 6.10 -3.87
CA LEU A 205 -10.77 7.49 -3.58
C LEU A 205 -11.54 8.43 -4.51
N ARG A 206 -11.99 9.56 -3.96
CA ARG A 206 -12.66 10.63 -4.69
C ARG A 206 -11.85 11.90 -4.48
N TRP A 207 -11.03 12.24 -5.46
CA TRP A 207 -10.08 13.36 -5.43
C TRP A 207 -10.15 14.21 -6.69
#